data_AF-A0A2K1DXC7-F1
#
_entry.id   AF-A0A2K1DXC7-F1
#
_cell.length_a   1.000
_cell.length_b   1.000
_cell.length_c   1.000
_cell.angle_alpha   90.00
_cell.angle_beta   90.00
_cell.angle_gamma   90.00
#
_symmetry.space_group_name_H-M   'P 1'
#
loop_
_entity.id
_entity.type
_entity.pdbx_description
1 polymer ?
#
loop_
_entity_poly.entity_id
_entity_poly.type
_entity_poly.pdbx_seq_one_letter_code
_entity_poly.pdbx_strand_id
1 'polypeptide(L)'
;MRVRKSNILIGFIIMLCVAFTVFEFKQEYFLSQFFRALIVPLFALLYFNNVKRRSIYFTWFLILYSISELSVFNELFFDFSTMTDEQLTLYDSINYTVGNIIYIAAYILLLIDVMKTLDIKMVFKNYRIHLVVLSALNVYIIYVLLTIVNPYVEGSYLFFIELIYNIVMLLILTSCLISYFYNDNKKSLLLFFGSICIVFSEVIQVAYYYISDKDLLNLMQTLLFVLAFSFFHFQSKIRNKKVQFFA
;
A
#
# COMPACT_ATOMS: atom_id res chain seq x y z
N MET A 1 35.43 -1.87 7.93
CA MET A 1 34.05 -2.38 8.02
C MET A 1 33.38 -2.22 6.64
N ARG A 2 33.16 -3.29 5.87
CA ARG A 2 32.66 -3.19 4.48
C ARG A 2 31.16 -2.94 4.50
N VAL A 3 30.73 -1.69 4.30
CA VAL A 3 29.31 -1.33 4.24
C VAL A 3 28.69 -2.05 3.05
N ARG A 4 27.71 -2.93 3.30
CA ARG A 4 26.97 -3.60 2.23
C ARG A 4 26.05 -2.58 1.58
N LYS A 5 25.88 -2.61 0.24
CA LYS A 5 24.98 -1.72 -0.51
C LYS A 5 23.57 -1.65 0.10
N SER A 6 23.07 -2.75 0.67
CA SER A 6 21.77 -2.77 1.36
C SER A 6 21.72 -1.94 2.64
N ASN A 7 22.82 -1.79 3.37
CA ASN A 7 22.86 -1.00 4.60
C ASN A 7 22.80 0.50 4.28
N ILE A 8 23.41 0.91 3.17
CA ILE A 8 23.35 2.28 2.67
C ILE A 8 21.91 2.65 2.32
N LEU A 9 21.21 1.80 1.57
CA LEU A 9 19.81 2.02 1.20
C LEU A 9 18.87 2.10 2.42
N ILE A 10 19.07 1.24 3.43
CA ILE A 10 18.29 1.32 4.68
C ILE A 10 18.56 2.66 5.39
N GLY A 11 19.82 3.11 5.45
CA GLY A 11 20.17 4.42 5.99
C GLY A 11 19.48 5.56 5.26
N PHE A 12 19.40 5.50 3.92
CA PHE A 12 18.66 6.48 3.11
C PHE A 12 17.15 6.46 3.41
N ILE A 13 16.52 5.29 3.55
CA ILE A 13 15.09 5.22 3.91
C ILE A 13 14.84 5.89 5.26
N ILE A 14 15.69 5.62 6.26
CA ILE A 14 15.58 6.25 7.59
C ILE A 14 15.74 7.78 7.45
N MET A 15 16.72 8.23 6.66
CA MET A 15 16.93 9.66 6.40
C MET A 15 15.71 10.31 5.73
N LEU A 16 15.07 9.64 4.75
CA LEU A 16 13.83 10.14 4.13
C LEU A 16 12.68 10.21 5.13
N CYS A 17 12.52 9.22 6.00
CA CYS A 17 11.49 9.23 7.04
C CYS A 17 11.69 10.42 8.00
N VAL A 18 12.94 10.65 8.43
CA VAL A 18 13.28 11.81 9.27
C VAL A 18 13.01 13.12 8.54
N ALA A 19 13.41 13.22 7.27
CA ALA A 19 13.17 14.41 6.46
C ALA A 19 11.66 14.69 6.31
N PHE A 20 10.88 13.69 5.92
CA PHE A 20 9.41 13.74 5.89
C PHE A 20 8.86 14.30 7.20
N THR A 21 9.19 13.71 8.35
CA THR A 21 8.68 14.15 9.65
C THR A 21 9.08 15.59 9.99
N VAL A 22 10.33 16.00 9.70
CA VAL A 22 10.79 17.38 9.96
C VAL A 22 10.04 18.39 9.09
N PHE A 23 9.82 18.10 7.81
CA PHE A 23 9.10 19.01 6.91
C PHE A 23 7.60 19.04 7.21
N GLU A 24 7.01 17.91 7.60
CA GLU A 24 5.62 17.84 8.05
C GLU A 24 5.37 18.77 9.26
N PHE A 25 6.21 18.69 10.30
CA PHE A 25 6.08 19.57 11.47
C PHE A 25 6.38 21.05 11.17
N LYS A 26 7.13 21.33 10.10
CA LYS A 26 7.37 22.69 9.61
C LYS A 26 6.25 23.21 8.72
N GLN A 27 5.21 22.41 8.45
CA GLN A 27 4.10 22.74 7.55
C GLN A 27 4.57 22.95 6.10
N GLU A 28 5.72 22.39 5.73
CA GLU A 28 6.26 22.38 4.38
C GLU A 28 5.75 21.10 3.66
N TYR A 29 4.43 21.01 3.51
CA TYR A 29 3.73 19.79 3.08
C TYR A 29 4.20 19.26 1.73
N PHE A 30 4.51 20.15 0.80
CA PHE A 30 5.02 19.80 -0.53
C PHE A 30 6.35 19.03 -0.44
N LEU A 31 7.31 19.56 0.31
CA LEU A 31 8.61 18.89 0.54
C LEU A 31 8.41 17.59 1.31
N SER A 32 7.52 17.58 2.30
CA SER A 32 7.17 16.39 3.07
C SER A 32 6.71 15.26 2.14
N GLN A 33 5.76 15.53 1.23
CA GLN A 33 5.26 14.54 0.28
C GLN A 33 6.34 14.02 -0.67
N PHE A 34 7.28 14.86 -1.14
CA PHE A 34 8.42 14.38 -1.95
C PHE A 34 9.32 13.40 -1.20
N PHE A 35 9.64 13.68 0.06
CA PHE A 35 10.46 12.75 0.85
C PHE A 35 9.72 11.44 1.10
N ARG A 36 8.40 11.48 1.33
CA ARG A 36 7.55 10.30 1.46
C ARG A 36 7.53 9.47 0.16
N ALA A 37 7.30 10.11 -0.99
CA ALA A 37 7.16 9.45 -2.29
C ALA A 37 8.41 8.62 -2.69
N LEU A 38 9.59 9.02 -2.21
CA LEU A 38 10.87 8.33 -2.48
C LEU A 38 11.08 7.05 -1.64
N ILE A 39 10.27 6.82 -0.60
CA ILE A 39 10.44 5.68 0.31
C ILE A 39 10.23 4.35 -0.42
N VAL A 40 9.12 4.17 -1.13
CA VAL A 40 8.78 2.91 -1.81
C VAL A 40 9.75 2.58 -2.95
N PRO A 41 10.17 3.54 -3.81
CA PRO A 41 11.23 3.30 -4.78
C PRO A 41 12.52 2.74 -4.15
N LEU A 42 12.92 3.24 -2.97
CA LEU A 42 14.08 2.68 -2.26
C LEU A 42 13.84 1.26 -1.74
N PHE A 43 12.63 0.94 -1.26
CA PHE A 43 12.26 -0.44 -0.94
C PHE A 43 12.27 -1.35 -2.17
N ALA A 44 11.84 -0.87 -3.33
CA ALA A 44 11.93 -1.61 -4.59
C ALA A 44 13.39 -1.90 -4.96
N LEU A 45 14.29 -0.90 -4.85
CA LEU A 45 15.73 -1.10 -5.05
C LEU A 45 16.34 -2.09 -4.05
N LEU A 46 15.93 -2.02 -2.77
CA LEU A 46 16.33 -2.98 -1.74
C LEU A 46 15.90 -4.41 -2.09
N TYR A 47 14.69 -4.58 -2.62
CA TYR A 47 14.17 -5.85 -3.09
C TYR A 47 15.01 -6.40 -4.24
N PHE A 48 15.27 -5.58 -5.27
CA PHE A 48 16.11 -5.98 -6.40
C PHE A 48 17.53 -6.38 -5.98
N ASN A 49 18.13 -5.67 -5.02
CA ASN A 49 19.49 -5.97 -4.58
C ASN A 49 19.58 -7.24 -3.72
N ASN A 50 18.60 -7.50 -2.86
CA ASN A 50 18.71 -8.56 -1.85
C ASN A 50 18.03 -9.89 -2.24
N VAL A 51 17.03 -9.86 -3.12
CA VAL A 51 16.21 -11.03 -3.44
C VAL A 51 16.68 -11.66 -4.75
N LYS A 52 17.24 -12.88 -4.65
CA LYS A 52 17.77 -13.63 -5.80
C LYS A 52 16.66 -14.24 -6.67
N ARG A 53 15.64 -14.85 -6.05
CA ARG A 53 14.48 -15.43 -6.74
C ARG A 53 13.27 -14.55 -6.48
N ARG A 54 12.89 -13.79 -7.49
CA ARG A 54 11.85 -12.77 -7.40
C ARG A 54 10.53 -13.35 -7.91
N SER A 55 9.44 -13.05 -7.21
CA SER A 55 8.11 -13.30 -7.76
C SER A 55 7.80 -12.18 -8.73
N ILE A 56 7.32 -12.53 -9.92
CA ILE A 56 7.01 -11.56 -10.96
C ILE A 56 5.91 -10.59 -10.52
N TYR A 57 4.85 -11.06 -9.87
CA TYR A 57 3.76 -10.17 -9.45
C TYR A 57 4.15 -9.28 -8.29
N PHE A 58 4.86 -9.82 -7.30
CA PHE A 58 5.36 -8.99 -6.21
C PHE A 58 6.35 -7.93 -6.70
N THR A 59 7.16 -8.26 -7.72
CA THR A 59 8.05 -7.28 -8.36
C THR A 59 7.24 -6.17 -9.03
N TRP A 60 6.22 -6.51 -9.82
CA TRP A 60 5.37 -5.52 -10.47
C TRP A 60 4.52 -4.72 -9.49
N PHE A 61 4.08 -5.32 -8.38
CA PHE A 61 3.46 -4.59 -7.27
C PHE A 61 4.38 -3.46 -6.79
N LEU A 62 5.64 -3.75 -6.46
CA LEU A 62 6.58 -2.74 -6.01
C LEU A 62 6.84 -1.65 -7.06
N ILE A 63 6.95 -2.02 -8.34
CA ILE A 63 7.16 -1.07 -9.44
C ILE A 63 5.95 -0.15 -9.60
N LEU A 64 4.74 -0.70 -9.76
CA LEU A 64 3.53 0.10 -9.96
C LEU A 64 3.23 0.98 -8.74
N TYR A 65 3.39 0.44 -7.53
CA TYR A 65 3.21 1.24 -6.32
C TYR A 65 4.21 2.40 -6.26
N SER A 66 5.48 2.15 -6.62
CA SER A 66 6.51 3.20 -6.71
C SER A 66 6.15 4.27 -7.76
N ILE A 67 5.64 3.86 -8.93
CA ILE A 67 5.24 4.80 -9.98
C ILE A 67 4.09 5.68 -9.49
N SER A 68 3.12 5.09 -8.78
CA SER A 68 2.00 5.85 -8.22
C SER A 68 2.45 6.87 -7.18
N GLU A 69 3.33 6.48 -6.24
CA GLU A 69 3.89 7.40 -5.25
C GLU A 69 4.69 8.53 -5.90
N LEU A 70 5.46 8.22 -6.96
CA LEU A 70 6.25 9.23 -7.68
C LEU A 70 5.40 10.21 -8.51
N SER A 71 4.09 9.99 -8.65
CA SER A 71 3.20 10.92 -9.38
C SER A 71 3.16 12.32 -8.74
N VAL A 72 3.49 12.46 -7.46
CA VAL A 72 3.61 13.77 -6.77
C VAL A 72 4.62 14.68 -7.49
N PHE A 73 5.66 14.13 -8.12
CA PHE A 73 6.64 14.92 -8.86
C PHE A 73 6.07 15.58 -10.11
N ASN A 74 4.88 15.19 -10.58
CA ASN A 74 4.20 15.86 -11.69
C ASN A 74 4.02 17.35 -11.39
N GLU A 75 3.82 17.72 -10.12
CA GLU A 75 3.68 19.11 -9.68
C GLU A 75 4.89 20.00 -9.99
N LEU A 76 6.08 19.44 -10.22
CA LEU A 76 7.26 20.23 -10.63
C LEU A 76 7.27 20.60 -12.11
N PHE A 77 6.51 19.88 -12.94
CA PHE A 77 6.55 20.03 -14.39
C PHE A 77 5.46 20.96 -14.92
N PHE A 78 4.46 21.29 -14.09
CA PHE A 78 3.34 22.15 -14.46
C PHE A 78 3.40 23.47 -13.71
N ASP A 79 3.28 24.58 -14.43
CA ASP A 79 3.14 25.90 -13.84
C ASP A 79 1.68 26.19 -13.52
N PHE A 80 1.24 25.76 -12.34
CA PHE A 80 -0.13 25.95 -11.87
C PHE A 80 -0.54 27.42 -11.76
N SER A 81 0.41 28.36 -11.67
CA SER A 81 0.10 29.79 -11.59
C SER A 81 -0.51 30.36 -12.87
N THR A 82 -0.35 29.64 -13.98
CA THR A 82 -0.82 30.05 -15.31
C THR A 82 -2.08 29.33 -15.77
N MET A 83 -2.57 28.36 -14.99
CA MET A 83 -3.73 27.55 -15.33
C MET A 83 -5.05 28.24 -14.93
N THR A 84 -6.11 28.04 -15.72
CA THR A 84 -7.46 28.43 -15.32
C THR A 84 -8.02 27.43 -14.29
N ASP A 85 -9.03 27.83 -13.52
CA ASP A 85 -9.69 26.97 -12.53
C ASP A 85 -10.22 25.65 -13.14
N GLU A 86 -10.74 25.71 -14.38
CA GLU A 86 -11.19 24.52 -15.13
C GLU A 86 -10.02 23.59 -15.48
N GLN A 87 -8.84 24.13 -15.80
CA GLN A 87 -7.66 23.33 -16.12
C GLN A 87 -7.08 22.69 -14.86
N LEU A 88 -7.07 23.41 -13.74
CA LEU A 88 -6.60 22.90 -12.45
C LEU A 88 -7.46 21.74 -11.97
N THR A 89 -8.79 21.92 -11.97
CA THR A 89 -9.74 20.86 -11.59
C THR A 89 -9.65 19.64 -12.50
N LEU A 90 -9.47 19.84 -13.81
CA LEU A 90 -9.23 18.74 -14.75
C LEU A 90 -7.93 18.00 -14.42
N TYR A 91 -6.83 18.74 -14.20
CA TYR A 91 -5.53 18.16 -13.83
C TYR A 91 -5.64 17.33 -12.55
N ASP A 92 -6.22 17.88 -11.49
CA ASP A 92 -6.37 17.19 -10.21
C ASP A 92 -7.19 15.91 -10.36
N SER A 93 -8.31 15.97 -11.10
CA SER A 93 -9.15 14.80 -11.34
C SER A 93 -8.43 13.70 -12.13
N ILE A 94 -7.61 14.07 -13.13
CA ILE A 94 -6.83 13.12 -13.94
C ILE A 94 -5.71 12.52 -13.09
N ASN A 95 -4.94 13.34 -12.37
CA ASN A 95 -3.82 12.88 -11.56
C ASN A 95 -4.31 11.92 -10.46
N TYR A 96 -5.41 12.29 -9.78
CA TYR A 96 -6.09 11.44 -8.80
C TYR A 96 -6.53 10.10 -9.40
N THR A 97 -7.20 10.15 -10.55
CA THR A 97 -7.74 8.96 -11.23
C THR A 97 -6.64 8.02 -11.69
N VAL A 98 -5.61 8.55 -12.34
CA VAL A 98 -4.49 7.75 -12.86
C VAL A 98 -3.70 7.14 -11.70
N GLY A 99 -3.39 7.91 -10.66
CA GLY A 99 -2.71 7.40 -9.47
C GLY A 99 -3.47 6.25 -8.82
N ASN A 100 -4.78 6.42 -8.58
CA ASN A 100 -5.60 5.37 -7.97
C ASN A 100 -5.74 4.12 -8.85
N ILE A 101 -5.82 4.26 -10.18
CA ILE A 101 -5.81 3.10 -11.09
C ILE A 101 -4.48 2.33 -10.99
N ILE A 102 -3.35 3.02 -10.88
CA ILE A 102 -2.04 2.39 -10.73
C ILE A 102 -1.94 1.69 -9.36
N TYR A 103 -2.44 2.29 -8.28
CA TYR A 103 -2.51 1.63 -6.97
C TYR A 103 -3.39 0.38 -7.00
N ILE A 104 -4.58 0.44 -7.60
CA ILE A 104 -5.46 -0.72 -7.78
C ILE A 104 -4.72 -1.84 -8.52
N ALA A 105 -4.04 -1.51 -9.62
CA ALA A 105 -3.27 -2.49 -10.38
C ALA A 105 -2.13 -3.09 -9.55
N ALA A 106 -1.40 -2.28 -8.78
CA ALA A 106 -0.37 -2.76 -7.85
C ALA A 106 -0.95 -3.75 -6.84
N TYR A 107 -2.08 -3.39 -6.21
CA TYR A 107 -2.75 -4.23 -5.23
C TYR A 107 -3.28 -5.54 -5.82
N ILE A 108 -3.84 -5.53 -7.03
CA ILE A 108 -4.26 -6.75 -7.72
C ILE A 108 -3.06 -7.69 -7.92
N LEU A 109 -1.88 -7.17 -8.29
CA LEU A 109 -0.68 -8.01 -8.45
C LEU A 109 -0.24 -8.62 -7.12
N LEU A 110 -0.27 -7.85 -6.02
CA LEU A 110 0.02 -8.39 -4.69
C LEU A 110 -0.98 -9.48 -4.30
N LEU A 111 -2.27 -9.26 -4.56
CA LEU A 111 -3.33 -10.23 -4.33
C LEU A 111 -3.09 -11.53 -5.12
N ILE A 112 -2.73 -11.43 -6.40
CA ILE A 112 -2.41 -12.60 -7.23
C ILE A 112 -1.18 -13.35 -6.66
N ASP A 113 -0.16 -12.64 -6.18
CA ASP A 113 1.02 -13.26 -5.54
C ASP A 113 0.63 -14.08 -4.30
N VAL A 114 -0.22 -13.50 -3.45
CA VAL A 114 -0.74 -14.15 -2.24
C VAL A 114 -1.57 -15.38 -2.61
N MET A 115 -2.48 -15.24 -3.57
CA MET A 115 -3.37 -16.33 -3.98
C MET A 115 -2.61 -17.54 -4.55
N LYS A 116 -1.46 -17.32 -5.20
CA LYS A 116 -0.60 -18.43 -5.66
C LYS A 116 0.00 -19.28 -4.54
N THR A 117 -0.02 -18.79 -3.30
CA THR A 117 0.44 -19.56 -2.13
C THR A 117 -0.64 -20.43 -1.50
N LEU A 118 -1.87 -20.37 -2.01
CA LEU A 118 -3.05 -21.02 -1.44
C LEU A 118 -3.58 -22.12 -2.37
N ASP A 119 -4.02 -23.24 -1.79
CA ASP A 119 -4.97 -24.13 -2.46
C ASP A 119 -6.40 -23.65 -2.15
N ILE A 120 -7.01 -22.97 -3.11
CA ILE A 120 -8.35 -22.37 -2.97
C ILE A 120 -9.39 -23.42 -2.57
N LYS A 121 -9.31 -24.64 -3.09
CA LYS A 121 -10.28 -25.71 -2.76
C LYS A 121 -10.16 -26.10 -1.29
N MET A 122 -8.93 -26.24 -0.80
CA MET A 122 -8.67 -26.57 0.59
C MET A 122 -9.06 -25.42 1.53
N VAL A 123 -8.82 -24.17 1.10
CA VAL A 123 -9.20 -22.98 1.85
C VAL A 123 -10.71 -22.91 2.07
N PHE A 124 -11.51 -23.05 0.99
CA PHE A 124 -12.98 -23.05 1.08
C PHE A 124 -13.54 -24.27 1.82
N LYS A 125 -12.78 -25.36 1.96
CA LYS A 125 -13.22 -26.51 2.75
C LYS A 125 -12.99 -26.29 4.25
N ASN A 126 -11.82 -25.78 4.61
CA ASN A 126 -11.36 -25.78 6.01
C ASN A 126 -11.63 -24.45 6.74
N TYR A 127 -11.69 -23.31 6.04
CA TYR A 127 -11.77 -21.98 6.65
C TYR A 127 -13.09 -21.25 6.35
N ARG A 128 -14.19 -21.97 6.13
CA ARG A 128 -15.50 -21.40 5.76
C ARG A 128 -15.98 -20.33 6.72
N ILE A 129 -15.91 -20.60 8.03
CA ILE A 129 -16.37 -19.65 9.07
C ILE A 129 -15.51 -18.39 9.02
N HIS A 130 -14.18 -18.53 8.95
CA HIS A 130 -13.28 -17.37 8.82
C HIS A 130 -13.59 -16.56 7.56
N LEU A 131 -13.84 -17.19 6.41
CA LEU A 131 -14.22 -16.50 5.17
C LEU A 131 -15.51 -15.69 5.33
N VAL A 132 -16.54 -16.24 5.97
CA VAL A 132 -17.82 -15.54 6.20
C VAL A 132 -17.62 -14.34 7.12
N VAL A 133 -16.94 -14.52 8.24
CA VAL A 133 -16.69 -13.44 9.22
C VAL A 133 -15.83 -12.33 8.59
N LEU A 134 -14.76 -12.69 7.87
CA LEU A 134 -13.91 -11.72 7.18
C LEU A 134 -14.68 -10.96 6.09
N SER A 135 -15.55 -11.66 5.35
CA SER A 135 -16.36 -11.01 4.31
C SER A 135 -17.35 -10.00 4.91
N ALA A 136 -18.00 -10.37 6.02
CA ALA A 136 -18.91 -9.46 6.72
C ALA A 136 -18.17 -8.22 7.26
N LEU A 137 -16.98 -8.42 7.84
CA LEU A 137 -16.13 -7.32 8.29
C LEU A 137 -15.71 -6.41 7.13
N ASN A 138 -15.31 -6.99 5.98
CA ASN A 138 -14.94 -6.22 4.81
C ASN A 138 -16.11 -5.38 4.28
N VAL A 139 -17.31 -5.96 4.18
CA VAL A 139 -18.51 -5.21 3.76
C VAL A 139 -18.79 -4.05 4.71
N TYR A 140 -18.67 -4.26 6.02
CA TYR A 140 -18.86 -3.21 7.01
C TYR A 140 -17.81 -2.09 6.89
N ILE A 141 -16.53 -2.43 6.74
CA ILE A 141 -15.47 -1.43 6.57
C ILE A 141 -15.68 -0.63 5.28
N ILE A 142 -16.02 -1.30 4.16
CA ILE A 142 -16.33 -0.63 2.90
C ILE A 142 -17.50 0.34 3.09
N TYR A 143 -18.57 -0.08 3.76
CA TYR A 143 -19.71 0.79 4.04
C TYR A 143 -19.30 2.04 4.82
N VAL A 144 -18.47 1.90 5.86
CA VAL A 144 -17.99 3.04 6.65
C VAL A 144 -17.12 3.97 5.81
N LEU A 145 -16.17 3.44 5.05
CA LEU A 145 -15.29 4.24 4.18
C LEU A 145 -16.09 4.99 3.11
N LEU A 146 -17.04 4.32 2.46
CA LEU A 146 -17.92 4.97 1.48
C LEU A 146 -18.79 6.03 2.13
N THR A 147 -19.27 5.84 3.36
CA THR A 147 -20.07 6.86 4.06
C THR A 147 -19.26 8.13 4.32
N ILE A 148 -17.96 7.99 4.59
CA ILE A 148 -17.04 9.12 4.79
C ILE A 148 -16.78 9.85 3.46
N VAL A 149 -16.56 9.10 2.38
CA VAL A 149 -16.14 9.66 1.09
C VAL A 149 -17.31 10.15 0.23
N ASN A 150 -18.50 9.55 0.36
CA ASN A 150 -19.67 9.82 -0.49
C ASN A 150 -20.01 11.31 -0.62
N PRO A 151 -20.05 12.13 0.45
CA PRO A 151 -20.36 13.56 0.33
C PRO A 151 -19.47 14.34 -0.64
N TYR A 152 -18.28 13.81 -0.96
CA TYR A 152 -17.27 14.46 -1.79
C TYR A 152 -17.22 13.91 -3.23
N VAL A 153 -17.73 12.71 -3.48
CA VAL A 153 -17.60 12.02 -4.78
C VAL A 153 -18.93 11.54 -5.36
N GLU A 154 -20.05 11.77 -4.67
CA GLU A 154 -21.38 11.33 -5.09
C GLU A 154 -21.73 11.80 -6.52
N GLY A 155 -22.29 10.89 -7.32
CA GLY A 155 -22.69 11.18 -8.70
C GLY A 155 -21.53 11.26 -9.71
N SER A 156 -20.28 11.11 -9.28
CA SER A 156 -19.11 11.09 -10.16
C SER A 156 -18.56 9.68 -10.40
N TYR A 157 -17.75 9.51 -11.44
CA TYR A 157 -17.04 8.24 -11.69
C TYR A 157 -15.99 7.93 -10.61
N LEU A 158 -15.55 8.94 -9.82
CA LEU A 158 -14.60 8.77 -8.73
C LEU A 158 -15.16 7.85 -7.64
N PHE A 159 -16.47 7.84 -7.43
CA PHE A 159 -17.13 6.91 -6.50
C PHE A 159 -16.79 5.44 -6.82
N PHE A 160 -16.80 5.06 -8.10
CA PHE A 160 -16.49 3.70 -8.51
C PHE A 160 -15.00 3.36 -8.32
N ILE A 161 -14.12 4.34 -8.52
CA ILE A 161 -12.68 4.17 -8.29
C ILE A 161 -12.43 3.90 -6.80
N GLU A 162 -13.00 4.72 -5.92
CA GLU A 162 -12.92 4.54 -4.47
C GLU A 162 -13.46 3.19 -4.01
N LEU A 163 -14.61 2.79 -4.54
CA LEU A 163 -15.21 1.50 -4.24
C LEU A 163 -14.27 0.33 -4.62
N ILE A 164 -13.77 0.34 -5.86
CA ILE A 164 -12.88 -0.73 -6.36
C ILE A 164 -11.58 -0.74 -5.58
N TYR A 165 -10.99 0.42 -5.32
CA TYR A 165 -9.79 0.57 -4.51
C TYR A 165 -9.94 -0.10 -3.15
N ASN A 166 -10.99 0.26 -2.42
CA ASN A 166 -11.23 -0.26 -1.07
C ASN A 166 -11.54 -1.76 -1.08
N ILE A 167 -12.26 -2.27 -2.08
CA ILE A 167 -12.50 -3.71 -2.24
C ILE A 167 -11.18 -4.46 -2.41
N VAL A 168 -10.33 -4.05 -3.35
CA VAL A 168 -9.07 -4.76 -3.64
C VAL A 168 -8.13 -4.70 -2.43
N MET A 169 -8.02 -3.54 -1.80
CA MET A 169 -7.20 -3.33 -0.60
C MET A 169 -7.62 -4.27 0.54
N LEU A 170 -8.92 -4.38 0.84
CA LEU A 170 -9.43 -5.27 1.90
C LEU A 170 -9.39 -6.76 1.52
N LEU A 171 -9.43 -7.08 0.23
CA LEU A 171 -9.20 -8.44 -0.26
C LEU A 171 -7.75 -8.89 -0.05
N ILE A 172 -6.78 -7.98 -0.12
CA ILE A 172 -5.38 -8.32 0.23
C ILE A 172 -5.27 -8.70 1.69
N LEU A 173 -5.84 -7.91 2.60
CA LEU A 173 -5.78 -8.19 4.04
C LEU A 173 -6.35 -9.57 4.37
N THR A 174 -7.54 -9.87 3.84
CA THR A 174 -8.20 -11.16 4.08
C THR A 174 -7.42 -12.31 3.46
N SER A 175 -6.95 -12.17 2.22
CA SER A 175 -6.13 -13.18 1.54
C SER A 175 -4.81 -13.45 2.28
N CYS A 176 -4.18 -12.41 2.84
CA CYS A 176 -2.95 -12.55 3.61
C CYS A 176 -3.19 -13.25 4.96
N LEU A 177 -4.29 -12.94 5.66
CA LEU A 177 -4.67 -13.65 6.89
C LEU A 177 -4.91 -15.14 6.63
N ILE A 178 -5.64 -15.46 5.57
CA ILE A 178 -5.89 -16.86 5.17
C ILE A 178 -4.59 -17.54 4.75
N SER A 179 -3.71 -16.85 4.01
CA SER A 179 -2.37 -17.37 3.66
C SER A 179 -1.53 -17.67 4.89
N TYR A 180 -1.65 -16.86 5.94
CA TYR A 180 -1.01 -17.13 7.22
C TYR A 180 -1.56 -18.39 7.89
N PHE A 181 -2.88 -18.52 8.05
CA PHE A 181 -3.48 -19.74 8.63
C PHE A 181 -3.19 -21.00 7.82
N TYR A 182 -3.21 -20.90 6.49
CA TYR A 182 -3.00 -22.04 5.60
C TYR A 182 -1.53 -22.52 5.60
N ASN A 183 -0.57 -21.59 5.51
CA ASN A 183 0.83 -21.95 5.38
C ASN A 183 1.57 -22.11 6.71
N ASP A 184 1.02 -21.55 7.79
CA ASP A 184 1.56 -21.55 9.16
C ASP A 184 3.08 -21.34 9.21
N ASN A 185 3.55 -20.28 8.55
CA ASN A 185 4.97 -19.99 8.46
C ASN A 185 5.30 -18.52 8.61
N LYS A 186 6.56 -18.26 8.97
CA LYS A 186 7.08 -16.90 9.20
C LYS A 186 6.97 -16.00 7.97
N LYS A 187 7.01 -16.57 6.75
CA LYS A 187 6.89 -15.80 5.52
C LYS A 187 5.47 -15.23 5.37
N SER A 188 4.45 -16.07 5.53
CA SER A 188 3.06 -15.65 5.45
C SER A 188 2.66 -14.77 6.62
N LEU A 189 3.24 -14.97 7.82
CA LEU A 189 3.04 -14.06 8.96
C LEU A 189 3.53 -12.63 8.66
N LEU A 190 4.75 -12.49 8.13
CA LEU A 190 5.27 -11.16 7.76
C LEU A 190 4.46 -10.52 6.63
N LEU A 191 3.98 -11.32 5.67
CA LEU A 191 3.09 -10.83 4.62
C LEU A 191 1.78 -10.29 5.21
N PHE A 192 1.21 -11.01 6.18
CA PHE A 192 0.02 -10.59 6.91
C PHE A 192 0.24 -9.30 7.70
N PHE A 193 1.32 -9.19 8.48
CA PHE A 193 1.63 -7.92 9.17
C PHE A 193 1.86 -6.76 8.20
N GLY A 194 2.53 -7.00 7.07
CA GLY A 194 2.64 -5.99 6.02
C GLY A 194 1.27 -5.56 5.49
N SER A 195 0.37 -6.51 5.25
CA SER A 195 -1.00 -6.22 4.79
C SER A 195 -1.84 -5.46 5.83
N ILE A 196 -1.70 -5.76 7.12
CA ILE A 196 -2.36 -5.00 8.19
C ILE A 196 -1.88 -3.55 8.14
N CYS A 197 -0.56 -3.35 8.15
CA CYS A 197 0.03 -2.01 8.17
C CYS A 197 -0.38 -1.17 6.95
N ILE A 198 -0.37 -1.75 5.74
CA ILE A 198 -0.76 -0.99 4.54
C ILE A 198 -2.25 -0.67 4.54
N VAL A 199 -3.13 -1.61 4.91
CA VAL A 199 -4.58 -1.36 4.98
C VAL A 199 -4.92 -0.29 6.01
N PHE A 200 -4.35 -0.36 7.22
CA PHE A 200 -4.61 0.68 8.23
C PHE A 200 -4.00 2.03 7.84
N SER A 201 -2.86 2.04 7.15
CA SER A 201 -2.31 3.27 6.56
C SER A 201 -3.35 3.91 5.61
N GLU A 202 -3.93 3.15 4.68
CA GLU A 202 -4.94 3.70 3.76
C GLU A 202 -6.21 4.18 4.48
N VAL A 203 -6.68 3.44 5.49
CA VAL A 203 -7.85 3.87 6.28
C VAL A 203 -7.58 5.19 7.02
N ILE A 204 -6.39 5.39 7.57
CA ILE A 204 -6.01 6.67 8.19
C ILE A 204 -5.85 7.75 7.14
N GLN A 205 -5.36 7.42 5.94
CA GLN A 205 -5.27 8.38 4.82
C GLN A 205 -6.65 8.93 4.43
N VAL A 206 -7.68 8.08 4.37
CA VAL A 206 -9.06 8.53 4.15
C VAL A 206 -9.52 9.46 5.27
N ALA A 207 -9.21 9.15 6.53
CA ALA A 207 -9.56 10.02 7.65
C ALA A 207 -8.82 11.37 7.60
N TYR A 208 -7.56 11.38 7.15
CA TYR A 208 -6.79 12.61 6.94
C TYR A 208 -7.47 13.49 5.89
N TYR A 209 -7.68 12.97 4.67
CA TYR A 209 -8.23 13.77 3.57
C TYR A 209 -9.69 14.20 3.71
N TYR A 210 -10.54 13.41 4.38
CA TYR A 210 -12.00 13.66 4.37
C TYR A 210 -12.61 14.03 5.72
N ILE A 211 -11.87 13.88 6.83
CA ILE A 211 -12.38 14.17 8.18
C ILE A 211 -11.57 15.28 8.83
N SER A 212 -10.24 15.18 8.85
CA SER A 212 -9.40 16.13 9.56
C SER A 212 -7.96 16.12 9.04
N ASP A 213 -7.53 17.26 8.48
CA ASP A 213 -6.15 17.54 8.07
C ASP A 213 -5.24 17.79 9.29
N LYS A 214 -5.12 16.79 10.17
CA LYS A 214 -4.20 16.82 11.30
C LYS A 214 -2.88 16.17 10.87
N ASP A 215 -1.79 16.92 10.98
CA ASP A 215 -0.43 16.43 10.73
C ASP A 215 -0.13 15.09 11.44
N LEU A 216 -0.69 14.89 12.64
CA LEU A 216 -0.54 13.66 13.41
C LEU A 216 -1.15 12.44 12.70
N LEU A 217 -2.27 12.60 11.98
CA LEU A 217 -2.86 11.51 11.20
C LEU A 217 -1.98 11.15 10.01
N ASN A 218 -1.45 12.14 9.27
CA ASN A 218 -0.53 11.89 8.16
C ASN A 218 0.76 11.21 8.62
N LEU A 219 1.29 11.62 9.78
CA LEU A 219 2.45 10.97 10.40
C LEU A 219 2.15 9.50 10.77
N MET A 220 1.03 9.22 11.45
CA MET A 220 0.66 7.86 11.82
C MET A 220 0.44 6.97 10.59
N GLN A 221 -0.21 7.49 9.57
CA GLN A 221 -0.39 6.85 8.27
C GLN A 221 0.96 6.49 7.65
N THR A 222 1.88 7.46 7.55
CA THR A 222 3.19 7.24 6.93
C THR A 222 4.07 6.27 7.73
N LEU A 223 3.95 6.25 9.07
CA LEU A 223 4.64 5.25 9.89
C LEU A 223 4.16 3.83 9.59
N LEU A 224 2.84 3.62 9.52
CA LEU A 224 2.27 2.32 9.17
C LEU A 224 2.67 1.91 7.74
N PHE A 225 2.66 2.86 6.82
CA PHE A 225 3.14 2.67 5.45
C PHE A 225 4.58 2.16 5.39
N VAL A 226 5.52 2.82 6.07
CA VAL A 226 6.93 2.41 6.13
C VAL A 226 7.07 1.02 6.78
N LEU A 227 6.30 0.75 7.84
CA LEU A 227 6.27 -0.56 8.49
C LEU A 227 5.78 -1.65 7.54
N ALA A 228 4.76 -1.37 6.72
CA ALA A 228 4.24 -2.32 5.74
C ALA A 228 5.33 -2.75 4.75
N PHE A 229 6.03 -1.80 4.12
CA PHE A 229 7.11 -2.10 3.18
C PHE A 229 8.33 -2.73 3.86
N SER A 230 8.57 -2.43 5.13
CA SER A 230 9.57 -3.12 5.95
C SER A 230 9.24 -4.61 6.13
N PHE A 231 7.99 -4.93 6.47
CA PHE A 231 7.53 -6.31 6.57
C PHE A 231 7.59 -7.05 5.23
N PHE A 232 7.16 -6.41 4.14
CA PHE A 232 7.27 -6.93 2.78
C PHE A 232 8.73 -7.22 2.38
N HIS A 233 9.67 -6.33 2.73
CA HIS A 233 11.09 -6.56 2.54
C HIS A 233 11.60 -7.77 3.33
N PHE A 234 11.27 -7.87 4.62
CA PHE A 234 11.71 -9.03 5.43
C PHE A 234 11.10 -10.33 4.92
N GLN A 235 9.81 -10.33 4.57
CA GLN A 235 9.09 -11.45 3.97
C GLN A 235 9.79 -11.96 2.71
N SER A 236 10.24 -11.04 1.85
CA SER A 236 10.84 -11.38 0.55
C SER A 236 12.19 -12.11 0.67
N LYS A 237 12.88 -11.96 1.81
CA LYS A 237 14.15 -12.64 2.10
C LYS A 237 13.95 -14.08 2.59
N ILE A 238 12.76 -14.41 3.09
CA ILE A 238 12.48 -15.75 3.62
C ILE A 238 12.13 -16.69 2.46
N ARG A 239 12.84 -17.82 2.36
CA ARG A 239 12.47 -18.90 1.44
C ARG A 239 11.20 -19.58 1.97
N ASN A 240 10.22 -19.77 1.08
CA ASN A 240 9.04 -20.54 1.40
C ASN A 240 9.44 -22.00 1.61
N LYS A 241 9.56 -22.44 2.86
CA LYS A 241 9.63 -23.87 3.19
C LYS A 241 8.18 -24.30 3.32
N LYS A 242 7.65 -25.02 2.32
CA LYS A 242 6.37 -25.72 2.51
C LYS A 242 6.59 -26.66 3.69
N VAL A 243 5.89 -26.42 4.79
CA VAL A 243 5.76 -27.45 5.83
C VAL A 243 4.95 -28.55 5.15
N GLN A 244 5.58 -29.69 4.89
CA GLN A 244 4.82 -30.89 4.57
C GLN A 244 4.00 -31.17 5.83
N PHE A 245 2.70 -30.91 5.78
CA PHE A 245 1.79 -31.57 6.71
C PHE A 245 2.06 -33.06 6.52
N PHE A 246 2.54 -33.71 7.59
CA PHE A 246 2.69 -35.15 7.62
C PHE A 246 1.36 -35.80 7.24
N ALA A 247 1.51 -36.91 6.51
CA ALA A 247 0.48 -37.76 5.92
C ALA A 247 -0.75 -37.99 6.82
#